data_AF-A0A6A4FW03-F1
#
_entry.id   AF-A0A6A4FW03-F1
#
_cell.length_a   1.000
_cell.length_b   1.000
_cell.length_c   1.000
_cell.angle_alpha   90.00
_cell.angle_beta   90.00
_cell.angle_gamma   90.00
#
_symmetry.space_group_name_H-M   'P 1'
#
loop_
_entity.id
_entity.type
_entity.pdbx_description
1 polymer ?
#
loop_
_entity_poly.entity_id
_entity_poly.type
_entity_poly.pdbx_seq_one_letter_code
_entity_poly.pdbx_strand_id
1 'polypeptide(L)'
;MCCGARVLWLGSFVVFFYPGATQDVRAAVGSYHVAIGLSIVGLVVATVEAGILEKLAFNGSCNVNGELNGESVKGFMTSDCVFGNVIGLLVALSMVALVVTIWLSKTQRDVETTGDALAARQLG
;
A
#
# COMPACT_ATOMS: atom_id res chain seq x y z
N MET A 1 -11.62 -7.47 -4.93
CA MET A 1 -11.03 -6.32 -4.21
C MET A 1 -12.07 -5.30 -3.74
N CYS A 2 -12.96 -4.84 -4.62
CA CYS A 2 -14.01 -3.86 -4.25
C CYS A 2 -14.94 -4.30 -3.11
N CYS A 3 -15.19 -5.61 -2.95
CA CYS A 3 -16.10 -6.10 -1.91
C CYS A 3 -15.53 -5.94 -0.49
N GLY A 4 -14.26 -6.33 -0.27
CA GLY A 4 -13.61 -6.20 1.05
C GLY A 4 -13.43 -4.75 1.48
N ALA A 5 -13.02 -3.89 0.54
CA ALA A 5 -12.89 -2.44 0.78
C ALA A 5 -14.23 -1.80 1.16
N ARG A 6 -15.33 -2.20 0.51
CA ARG A 6 -16.68 -1.69 0.79
C ARG A 6 -17.18 -2.08 2.17
N VAL A 7 -16.94 -3.33 2.58
CA VAL A 7 -17.34 -3.82 3.92
C VAL A 7 -16.54 -3.10 5.00
N LEU A 8 -15.22 -2.97 4.83
CA LEU A 8 -14.39 -2.22 5.78
C LEU A 8 -14.85 -0.76 5.86
N TRP A 9 -15.11 -0.12 4.72
CA TRP A 9 -15.55 1.28 4.68
C TRP A 9 -16.88 1.49 5.42
N LEU A 10 -17.89 0.67 5.15
CA LEU A 10 -19.19 0.76 5.83
C LEU A 10 -19.08 0.47 7.33
N GLY A 11 -18.35 -0.58 7.73
CA GLY A 11 -18.14 -0.90 9.13
C GLY A 11 -17.40 0.21 9.89
N SER A 12 -16.39 0.81 9.25
CA SER A 12 -15.61 1.90 9.83
C SER A 12 -16.41 3.19 9.92
N PHE A 13 -17.27 3.47 8.93
CA PHE A 13 -18.19 4.60 8.96
C PHE A 13 -19.14 4.51 10.15
N VAL A 14 -19.72 3.33 10.40
CA VAL A 14 -20.63 3.12 11.54
C VAL A 14 -19.92 3.27 12.88
N VAL A 15 -18.72 2.70 13.01
CA VAL A 15 -17.97 2.67 14.29
C VAL A 15 -17.34 4.03 14.62
N PHE A 16 -16.70 4.69 13.66
CA PHE A 16 -15.91 5.89 13.90
C PHE A 16 -16.64 7.20 13.56
N PHE A 17 -17.57 7.18 12.60
CA PHE A 17 -18.22 8.39 12.08
C PHE A 17 -19.65 8.57 12.59
N TYR A 18 -20.62 7.78 12.10
CA TYR A 18 -22.04 7.94 12.46
C TYR A 18 -22.80 6.59 12.39
N PRO A 19 -23.59 6.20 13.41
CA PRO A 19 -23.97 6.93 14.64
C PRO A 19 -22.84 7.03 15.68
N GLY A 20 -21.72 6.33 15.46
CA GLY A 20 -20.54 6.36 16.32
C GLY A 20 -20.66 5.40 17.51
N ALA A 21 -19.71 4.48 17.61
CA ALA A 21 -19.67 3.52 18.72
C ALA A 21 -19.09 4.14 20.01
N THR A 22 -19.32 3.48 21.15
CA THR A 22 -18.72 3.85 22.44
C THR A 22 -17.20 3.79 22.41
N GLN A 23 -16.53 4.49 23.34
CA GLN A 23 -15.06 4.55 23.36
C GLN A 23 -14.43 3.16 23.51
N ASP A 24 -15.03 2.28 24.32
CA ASP A 24 -14.54 0.90 24.50
C ASP A 24 -14.54 0.10 23.19
N VAL A 25 -15.61 0.23 22.40
CA VAL A 25 -15.73 -0.45 21.10
C VAL A 25 -14.74 0.13 20.10
N ARG A 26 -14.54 1.46 20.08
CA ARG A 26 -13.53 2.10 19.22
C ARG A 26 -12.12 1.66 19.57
N ALA A 27 -11.81 1.54 20.86
CA ALA A 27 -10.52 1.06 21.34
C ALA A 27 -10.29 -0.41 20.96
N ALA A 28 -11.31 -1.26 21.11
CA ALA A 28 -11.24 -2.67 20.75
C ALA A 28 -11.11 -2.89 19.24
N VAL A 29 -11.83 -2.14 18.41
CA VAL A 29 -11.86 -2.30 16.94
C VAL A 29 -10.71 -1.55 16.25
N GLY A 30 -10.13 -0.52 16.88
CA GLY A 30 -9.11 0.34 16.29
C GLY A 30 -7.91 -0.42 15.73
N SER A 31 -7.37 -1.38 16.49
CA SER A 31 -6.23 -2.20 16.06
C SER A 31 -6.58 -3.09 14.86
N TYR A 32 -7.76 -3.72 14.86
CA TYR A 32 -8.25 -4.53 13.75
C TYR A 32 -8.51 -3.71 12.49
N HIS A 33 -9.10 -2.52 12.63
CA HIS A 33 -9.36 -1.61 11.51
C HIS A 33 -8.05 -1.26 10.78
N VAL A 34 -7.00 -0.88 11.54
CA VAL A 34 -5.69 -0.54 10.96
C VAL A 34 -5.05 -1.76 10.29
N ALA A 35 -5.10 -2.94 10.92
CA ALA A 35 -4.52 -4.16 10.36
C ALA A 35 -5.21 -4.59 9.06
N ILE A 36 -6.54 -4.56 9.02
CA ILE A 36 -7.33 -4.92 7.83
C ILE A 36 -7.18 -3.84 6.74
N GLY A 37 -7.11 -2.56 7.12
CA GLY A 37 -6.84 -1.48 6.17
C GLY A 37 -5.50 -1.65 5.46
N LEU A 38 -4.44 -1.95 6.22
CA LEU A 38 -3.11 -2.21 5.66
C LEU A 38 -3.06 -3.42 4.73
N SER A 39 -3.76 -4.51 5.07
CA SER A 39 -3.80 -5.69 4.21
C SER A 39 -4.53 -5.42 2.89
N ILE A 40 -5.60 -4.62 2.92
CA ILE A 40 -6.30 -4.18 1.69
C ILE A 40 -5.40 -3.31 0.83
N VAL A 41 -4.66 -2.36 1.41
CA VAL A 41 -3.71 -1.52 0.66
C VAL A 41 -2.62 -2.38 0.00
N GLY A 42 -2.02 -3.31 0.73
CA GLY A 42 -1.03 -4.24 0.17
C GLY A 42 -1.60 -5.11 -0.96
N LEU A 43 -2.85 -5.57 -0.80
CA LEU A 43 -3.54 -6.33 -1.84
C LEU A 43 -3.80 -5.48 -3.09
N VAL A 44 -4.21 -4.21 -2.93
CA VAL A 44 -4.40 -3.26 -4.03
C VAL A 44 -3.11 -3.08 -4.83
N VAL A 45 -1.99 -2.85 -4.14
CA VAL A 45 -0.67 -2.75 -4.78
C VAL A 45 -0.36 -4.01 -5.60
N ALA A 46 -0.52 -5.20 -5.01
CA ALA A 46 -0.24 -6.45 -5.70
C ALA A 46 -1.07 -6.63 -6.99
N THR A 47 -2.33 -6.20 -7.01
CA THR A 47 -3.15 -6.27 -8.24
C THR A 47 -2.82 -5.19 -9.24
N VAL A 48 -2.39 -4.00 -8.82
CA VAL A 48 -1.88 -2.99 -9.76
C VAL A 48 -0.66 -3.55 -10.49
N GLU A 49 0.31 -4.10 -9.75
CA GLU A 49 1.50 -4.72 -10.35
C GLU A 49 1.14 -5.88 -11.28
N ALA A 50 0.28 -6.80 -10.82
CA ALA A 50 -0.15 -7.94 -11.63
C ALA A 50 -0.91 -7.51 -12.90
N GLY A 51 -1.76 -6.49 -12.81
CA GLY A 51 -2.52 -5.96 -13.96
C GLY A 51 -1.62 -5.26 -14.98
N ILE A 52 -0.60 -4.52 -14.52
CA ILE A 52 0.41 -3.93 -15.39
C ILE A 52 1.19 -5.03 -16.12
N LEU A 53 1.67 -6.05 -15.39
CA LEU A 53 2.42 -7.17 -15.97
C LEU A 53 1.57 -7.96 -16.97
N GLU A 54 0.31 -8.24 -16.65
CA GLU A 54 -0.63 -8.93 -17.55
C GLU A 54 -0.82 -8.14 -18.86
N LYS A 55 -1.01 -6.81 -18.76
CA LYS A 55 -1.20 -5.96 -19.92
C LYS A 55 0.05 -5.85 -20.78
N LEU A 56 1.22 -5.68 -20.17
CA LEU A 56 2.52 -5.62 -20.87
C LEU A 56 2.85 -6.97 -21.53
N ALA A 57 2.54 -8.08 -20.87
CA ALA A 57 2.76 -9.43 -21.40
C ALA A 57 1.88 -9.70 -22.62
N PHE A 58 0.57 -9.40 -22.54
CA PHE A 58 -0.33 -9.59 -23.69
C PHE A 58 0.01 -8.67 -24.86
N ASN A 59 0.49 -7.46 -24.60
CA ASN A 59 0.86 -6.52 -25.66
C ASN A 59 2.25 -6.81 -26.26
N GLY A 60 3.08 -7.63 -25.61
CA GLY A 60 4.45 -7.90 -26.06
C GLY A 60 5.36 -6.67 -26.10
N SER A 61 5.02 -5.59 -25.39
CA SER A 61 5.67 -4.27 -25.52
C SER A 61 7.15 -4.24 -25.10
N CYS A 62 7.59 -5.19 -24.28
CA CYS A 62 8.95 -5.23 -23.74
C CYS A 62 9.94 -6.03 -24.61
N ASN A 63 9.47 -6.68 -25.67
CA ASN A 63 10.32 -7.37 -26.64
C ASN A 63 9.64 -7.36 -28.01
N VAL A 64 9.63 -6.21 -28.68
CA VAL A 64 9.08 -6.13 -30.03
C VAL A 64 10.09 -6.68 -31.03
N ASN A 65 9.62 -7.60 -31.87
CA ASN A 65 10.41 -8.26 -32.90
C ASN A 65 9.62 -8.12 -34.21
N GLY A 66 10.02 -7.21 -35.09
CA GLY A 66 9.24 -6.86 -36.27
C GLY A 66 9.84 -5.71 -37.07
N GLU A 67 9.06 -5.14 -37.99
CA GLU A 67 9.48 -4.00 -38.82
C GLU A 67 8.81 -2.73 -38.30
N LEU A 68 9.59 -1.80 -37.73
CA LEU A 68 9.13 -0.49 -37.28
C LEU A 68 9.69 0.55 -38.26
N ASN A 69 8.80 1.27 -38.96
CA ASN A 69 9.16 2.27 -39.98
C ASN A 69 10.03 1.72 -41.13
N GLY A 70 9.83 0.47 -41.55
CA GLY A 70 10.59 -0.14 -42.66
C GLY A 70 11.97 -0.66 -42.26
N GLU A 71 12.33 -0.63 -40.98
CA GLU A 71 13.57 -1.19 -40.46
C GLU A 71 13.27 -2.38 -39.53
N SER A 72 13.95 -3.50 -39.79
CA SER A 72 13.77 -4.73 -39.01
C SER A 72 14.41 -4.56 -37.64
N VAL A 73 13.58 -4.32 -36.63
CA VAL A 73 14.01 -4.07 -35.27
C VAL A 73 13.78 -5.31 -34.40
N LYS A 74 14.86 -5.76 -33.76
CA LYS A 74 14.83 -6.86 -32.80
C LYS A 74 15.21 -6.34 -31.43
N GLY A 75 14.33 -6.53 -30.45
CA GLY A 75 14.64 -6.26 -29.04
C GLY A 75 14.47 -4.81 -28.59
N PHE A 76 13.66 -4.01 -29.29
CA PHE A 76 13.32 -2.67 -28.82
C PHE A 76 12.23 -2.74 -27.72
N MET A 77 12.24 -1.77 -26.83
CA MET A 77 11.20 -1.59 -25.82
C MET A 77 10.28 -0.45 -26.26
N THR A 78 8.99 -0.73 -26.35
CA THR A 78 7.98 0.32 -26.63
C THR A 78 7.83 1.21 -25.39
N SER A 79 7.46 2.48 -25.59
CA SER A 79 7.22 3.43 -24.49
C SER A 79 6.27 2.88 -23.42
N ASP A 80 5.27 2.08 -23.80
CA ASP A 80 4.33 1.46 -22.88
C ASP A 80 5.01 0.51 -21.88
N CYS A 81 6.09 -0.18 -22.30
CA CYS A 81 6.88 -1.02 -21.39
C CYS A 81 7.58 -0.16 -20.33
N VAL A 82 8.21 0.95 -20.74
CA VAL A 82 8.93 1.84 -19.82
C VAL A 82 7.95 2.49 -18.85
N PHE A 83 6.85 3.07 -19.34
CA PHE A 83 5.83 3.68 -18.50
C PHE A 83 5.20 2.68 -17.54
N GLY A 84 4.85 1.48 -18.01
CA GLY A 84 4.29 0.42 -17.16
C GLY A 84 5.21 0.05 -16.00
N ASN A 85 6.50 -0.21 -16.28
CA ASN A 85 7.48 -0.57 -15.25
C ASN A 85 7.78 0.60 -14.29
N VAL A 86 7.84 1.83 -14.79
CA VAL A 86 8.05 3.01 -13.93
C VAL A 86 6.86 3.23 -12.99
N ILE A 87 5.63 3.10 -13.49
CA ILE A 87 4.43 3.23 -12.66
C ILE A 87 4.39 2.12 -11.60
N GLY A 88 4.66 0.87 -11.97
CA GLY A 88 4.75 -0.24 -11.00
C GLY A 88 5.82 0.00 -9.94
N LEU A 89 7.01 0.44 -10.33
CA LEU A 89 8.06 0.79 -9.37
C LEU A 89 7.64 1.92 -8.42
N LEU A 90 6.99 2.98 -8.92
CA LEU A 90 6.51 4.08 -8.09
C LEU A 90 5.44 3.62 -7.09
N VAL A 91 4.52 2.75 -7.53
CA VAL A 91 3.49 2.17 -6.66
C VAL A 91 4.13 1.30 -5.59
N ALA A 92 5.07 0.43 -5.94
CA ALA A 92 5.81 -0.39 -4.98
C ALA A 92 6.59 0.47 -3.96
N LEU A 93 7.29 1.51 -4.41
CA LEU A 93 8.03 2.43 -3.55
C LEU A 93 7.09 3.19 -2.60
N SER A 94 5.89 3.57 -3.06
CA SER A 94 4.90 4.21 -2.19
C SER A 94 4.46 3.30 -1.04
N MET A 95 4.30 1.99 -1.30
CA MET A 95 3.95 1.02 -0.28
C MET A 95 5.09 0.84 0.74
N VAL A 96 6.33 0.77 0.27
CA VAL A 96 7.51 0.70 1.15
C VAL A 96 7.58 1.95 2.03
N ALA A 97 7.37 3.14 1.46
CA ALA A 97 7.36 4.39 2.23
C ALA A 97 6.27 4.37 3.32
N LEU A 98 5.05 3.91 3.01
CA LEU A 98 3.98 3.77 3.99
C LEU A 98 4.38 2.83 5.14
N VAL A 99 4.91 1.65 4.84
CA VAL A 99 5.37 0.70 5.87
C VAL A 99 6.49 1.29 6.73
N VAL A 100 7.47 1.97 6.10
CA VAL A 100 8.56 2.64 6.82
C VAL A 100 8.03 3.75 7.72
N THR A 101 7.10 4.58 7.25
CA THR A 101 6.52 5.64 8.09
C THR A 101 5.79 5.10 9.31
N ILE A 102 5.06 3.98 9.16
CA ILE A 102 4.38 3.31 10.28
C ILE A 102 5.40 2.73 11.25
N TRP A 103 6.45 2.11 10.73
CA TRP A 103 7.52 1.54 11.56
C TRP A 103 8.26 2.61 12.36
N LEU A 104 8.65 3.71 11.71
CA LEU A 104 9.26 4.87 12.36
C LEU A 104 8.34 5.46 13.42
N SER A 105 7.05 5.63 13.10
CA SER A 105 6.05 6.13 14.07
C SER A 105 5.97 5.23 15.30
N LYS A 106 6.06 3.92 15.12
CA LYS A 106 6.04 2.97 16.24
C LYS A 106 7.30 3.09 17.11
N THR A 107 8.49 3.12 16.49
CA THR A 107 9.76 3.31 17.20
C THR A 107 9.78 4.59 18.03
N GLN A 108 9.28 5.71 17.51
CA GLN A 108 9.24 6.98 18.26
C GLN A 108 8.36 6.87 19.51
N ARG A 109 7.21 6.18 19.42
CA ARG A 109 6.31 5.96 20.57
C ARG A 109 6.95 5.08 21.63
N ASP A 110 7.64 4.01 21.23
CA ASP A 110 8.32 3.12 22.17
C ASP A 110 9.44 3.85 22.94
N VAL A 111 10.18 4.74 22.26
CA VAL A 111 11.22 5.58 22.87
C VAL A 111 10.62 6.57 23.88
N GLU A 112 9.56 7.30 23.50
CA GLU A 112 8.88 8.26 24.40
C GLU A 112 8.35 7.56 25.66
N THR A 113 7.65 6.44 25.48
CA THR A 113 7.07 5.67 26.60
C THR A 113 8.16 5.15 27.56
N THR A 114 9.31 4.75 27.03
CA THR A 114 10.46 4.30 27.83
C THR A 114 11.10 5.46 28.60
N GLY A 115 11.22 6.62 27.96
CA GLY A 115 11.73 7.84 28.60
C GLY A 115 10.88 8.28 29.80
N ASP A 116 9.55 8.29 29.62
CA ASP A 116 8.61 8.65 30.68
C ASP A 116 8.69 7.66 31.87
N ALA A 117 8.81 6.36 31.57
CA ALA A 117 8.94 5.33 32.60
C ALA A 117 10.26 5.46 33.40
N LEU A 118 11.35 5.86 32.73
CA LEU A 118 12.64 6.11 33.38
C LEU A 118 12.61 7.40 34.22
N ALA A 119 11.97 8.47 33.73
CA ALA A 119 11.80 9.72 34.47
C ALA A 119 10.95 9.53 35.73
N ALA A 120 9.84 8.77 35.64
CA ALA A 120 9.00 8.44 36.78
C ALA A 120 9.73 7.61 37.85
N ARG A 121 10.71 6.77 37.45
CA ARG A 121 11.57 5.99 38.37
C ARG A 121 12.60 6.83 39.11
N GLN A 122 13.01 8.00 38.60
CA GLN A 122 13.99 8.87 39.27
C GLN A 122 13.37 9.84 40.28
N LEU A 123 12.05 10.01 40.24
CA LEU A 123 11.31 10.92 41.11
C LEU A 123 10.60 10.22 42.29
N GLY A 124 10.76 8.91 42.44
CA GLY A 124 10.29 8.11 43.59
C GLY A 124 11.44 7.41 44.28
#